data_AF-A0A117SCM5-F1
#
_entry.id   AF-A0A117SCM5-F1
#
_cell.length_a   1.000
_cell.length_b   1.000
_cell.length_c   1.000
_cell.angle_alpha   90.00
_cell.angle_beta   90.00
_cell.angle_gamma   90.00
#
_symmetry.space_group_name_H-M   'P 1'
#
loop_
_entity.id
_entity.type
_entity.pdbx_description
1 polymer ?
#
loop_
_entity_poly.entity_id
_entity_poly.type
_entity_poly.pdbx_seq_one_letter_code
_entity_poly.pdbx_strand_id
1 'polypeptide(L)'
;MRDVQIALQQLQTKSKTRVAALNNAISTPRAQLTREIADAFAYMHTAGQAIERLQQTLADAPVTDTGIAKNNAYLLSSVFVLELFQYLTTDPHGHERMVYITGPVAPDGTAVLSTMHKIETAKQSAGYVQADPSASAAFLEDLTTNKQHQLWAMFHNHPMTGRQGTRPSATDLAHQDRLVKIGMAHTLGGIFSLDGWVRIFSTARDFDLSLYGASVELIEDRPREKTIRIDQKEISHVAPQSAVLAAE
;
A
#
# COMPACT_ATOMS: atom_id res chain seq x y z
N MET A 1 -10.56 -10.87 -21.16
CA MET A 1 -10.50 -10.32 -19.77
C MET A 1 -11.25 -11.17 -18.76
N ARG A 2 -12.51 -11.56 -18.98
CA ARG A 2 -13.24 -12.49 -18.09
C ARG A 2 -12.51 -13.83 -17.89
N ASP A 3 -11.90 -14.35 -18.95
CA ASP A 3 -11.15 -15.62 -18.91
C ASP A 3 -9.83 -15.52 -18.10
N VAL A 4 -9.24 -14.32 -18.04
CA VAL A 4 -8.02 -14.06 -17.26
C VAL A 4 -8.34 -13.94 -15.78
N GLN A 5 -9.43 -13.27 -15.41
CA GLN A 5 -9.92 -13.22 -14.03
C GLN A 5 -10.35 -14.59 -13.51
N ILE A 6 -11.04 -15.39 -14.33
CA ILE A 6 -11.38 -16.78 -13.98
C ILE A 6 -10.10 -17.61 -13.77
N ALA A 7 -9.08 -17.43 -14.62
CA ALA A 7 -7.80 -18.12 -14.46
C ALA A 7 -7.05 -17.69 -13.19
N LEU A 8 -7.04 -16.39 -12.86
CA LEU A 8 -6.37 -15.85 -11.67
C LEU A 8 -7.03 -16.32 -10.37
N GLN A 9 -8.37 -16.30 -10.33
CA GLN A 9 -9.15 -16.74 -9.17
C GLN A 9 -9.02 -18.26 -8.96
N GLN A 10 -8.95 -19.04 -10.06
CA GLN A 10 -8.65 -20.47 -10.02
C GLN A 10 -7.22 -20.74 -9.53
N LEU A 11 -6.23 -19.93 -9.93
CA LEU A 11 -4.85 -20.04 -9.48
C LEU A 11 -4.70 -19.74 -7.98
N GLN A 12 -5.33 -18.67 -7.49
CA GLN A 12 -5.30 -18.29 -6.08
C GLN A 12 -6.00 -19.31 -5.18
N THR A 13 -7.16 -19.82 -5.62
CA THR A 13 -7.88 -20.88 -4.89
C THR A 13 -7.03 -22.14 -4.82
N LYS A 14 -6.43 -22.56 -5.94
CA LYS A 14 -5.53 -23.73 -6.00
C LYS A 14 -4.28 -23.56 -5.13
N SER A 15 -3.71 -22.35 -5.09
CA SER A 15 -2.55 -22.00 -4.25
C SER A 15 -2.85 -22.15 -2.76
N LYS A 16 -3.94 -21.56 -2.28
CA LYS A 16 -4.38 -21.66 -0.87
C LYS A 16 -4.69 -23.10 -0.46
N THR A 17 -5.38 -23.86 -1.31
CA THR A 17 -5.68 -25.28 -1.03
C THR A 17 -4.41 -26.13 -0.97
N ARG A 18 -3.39 -25.85 -1.80
CA ARG A 18 -2.13 -26.63 -1.82
C ARG A 18 -1.20 -26.31 -0.65
N VAL A 19 -1.12 -25.06 -0.22
CA VAL A 19 -0.37 -24.69 1.01
C VAL A 19 -1.00 -25.33 2.24
N ALA A 20 -2.33 -25.39 2.31
CA ALA A 20 -3.03 -26.11 3.37
C ALA A 20 -2.79 -27.64 3.31
N ALA A 21 -2.73 -28.23 2.11
CA ALA A 21 -2.41 -29.65 1.92
C ALA A 21 -0.97 -29.98 2.40
N LEU A 22 0.02 -29.19 2.00
CA LEU A 22 1.43 -29.36 2.40
C LEU A 22 1.64 -29.29 3.92
N ASN A 23 0.94 -28.40 4.59
CA ASN A 23 1.01 -28.28 6.05
C ASN A 23 0.38 -29.48 6.78
N ASN A 24 -0.63 -30.12 6.18
CA ASN A 24 -1.25 -31.33 6.71
C ASN A 24 -0.48 -32.61 6.34
N ALA A 25 0.37 -32.56 5.31
CA ALA A 25 1.10 -33.72 4.77
C ALA A 25 2.32 -34.15 5.59
N ILE A 26 2.68 -33.41 6.63
CA ILE A 26 3.77 -33.74 7.56
C ILE A 26 3.49 -35.06 8.34
N SER A 27 2.24 -35.54 8.31
CA SER A 27 1.78 -36.81 8.91
C SER A 27 1.52 -37.93 7.88
N THR A 28 1.80 -37.72 6.59
CA THR A 28 1.21 -38.50 5.47
C THR A 28 2.25 -39.40 4.77
N PRO A 29 1.86 -40.56 4.19
CA PRO A 29 2.81 -41.48 3.56
C PRO A 29 3.64 -40.82 2.44
N ARG A 30 4.93 -41.18 2.42
CA ARG A 30 6.03 -40.56 1.63
C ARG A 30 5.72 -40.32 0.14
N ALA A 31 4.88 -41.15 -0.49
CA ALA A 31 4.50 -40.99 -1.91
C ALA A 31 3.61 -39.76 -2.17
N GLN A 32 2.79 -39.35 -1.19
CA GLN A 32 1.87 -38.23 -1.31
C GLN A 32 2.57 -36.89 -1.08
N LEU A 33 3.48 -36.84 -0.09
CA LEU A 33 4.35 -35.69 0.18
C LEU A 33 5.22 -35.32 -1.03
N THR A 34 5.73 -36.32 -1.77
CA THR A 34 6.57 -36.11 -2.95
C THR A 34 5.80 -35.42 -4.08
N ARG A 35 4.51 -35.74 -4.25
CA ARG A 35 3.65 -35.14 -5.28
C ARG A 35 3.28 -33.70 -4.92
N GLU A 36 2.98 -33.44 -3.65
CA GLU A 36 2.67 -32.08 -3.16
C GLU A 36 3.87 -31.13 -3.22
N ILE A 37 5.07 -31.63 -2.94
CA ILE A 37 6.32 -30.86 -3.10
C ILE A 37 6.56 -30.53 -4.59
N ALA A 38 6.43 -31.51 -5.49
CA ALA A 38 6.57 -31.25 -6.94
C ALA A 38 5.57 -30.21 -7.45
N ASP A 39 4.34 -30.26 -6.93
CA ASP A 39 3.28 -29.31 -7.22
C ASP A 39 3.56 -27.89 -6.70
N ALA A 40 4.17 -27.76 -5.52
CA ALA A 40 4.64 -26.47 -5.00
C ALA A 40 5.80 -25.89 -5.82
N PHE A 41 6.73 -26.73 -6.24
CA PHE A 41 7.85 -26.30 -7.10
C PHE A 41 7.35 -25.82 -8.47
N ALA A 42 6.40 -26.53 -9.10
CA ALA A 42 5.79 -26.08 -10.35
C ALA A 42 5.06 -24.72 -10.19
N TYR A 43 4.40 -24.51 -9.04
CA TYR A 43 3.76 -23.24 -8.73
C TYR A 43 4.77 -22.10 -8.53
N MET A 44 5.83 -22.31 -7.74
CA MET A 44 6.90 -21.32 -7.53
C MET A 44 7.59 -20.96 -8.84
N HIS A 45 7.82 -21.95 -9.71
CA HIS A 45 8.38 -21.73 -11.04
C HIS A 45 7.46 -20.84 -11.89
N THR A 46 6.16 -21.10 -11.86
CA THR A 46 5.18 -20.30 -12.60
C THR A 46 5.09 -18.86 -12.05
N ALA A 47 5.14 -18.69 -10.72
CA ALA A 47 5.16 -17.37 -10.08
C ALA A 47 6.44 -16.58 -10.40
N GLY A 48 7.60 -17.26 -10.44
CA GLY A 48 8.86 -16.69 -10.89
C GLY A 48 8.77 -16.18 -12.34
N GLN A 49 8.21 -16.98 -13.24
CA GLN A 49 7.99 -16.58 -14.63
C GLN A 49 7.04 -15.38 -14.77
N ALA A 50 6.05 -15.24 -13.89
CA ALA A 50 5.16 -14.07 -13.87
C ALA A 50 5.91 -12.79 -13.43
N ILE A 51 6.76 -12.90 -12.41
CA ILE A 51 7.63 -11.78 -11.98
C ILE A 51 8.60 -11.38 -13.09
N GLU A 52 9.23 -12.36 -13.76
CA GLU A 52 10.10 -12.09 -14.90
C GLU A 52 9.36 -11.41 -16.05
N ARG A 53 8.13 -11.84 -16.37
CA ARG A 53 7.31 -11.17 -17.40
C ARG A 53 6.95 -9.75 -17.02
N LEU A 54 6.66 -9.46 -15.75
CA LEU A 54 6.43 -8.10 -15.28
C LEU A 54 7.70 -7.25 -15.40
N GLN A 55 8.85 -7.78 -15.01
CA GLN A 55 10.14 -7.11 -15.18
C GLN A 55 10.44 -6.84 -16.66
N GLN A 56 10.18 -7.80 -17.54
CA GLN A 56 10.36 -7.69 -18.98
C GLN A 56 9.38 -6.65 -19.58
N THR A 57 8.12 -6.64 -19.14
CA THR A 57 7.11 -5.67 -19.58
C THR A 57 7.45 -4.25 -19.12
N LEU A 58 8.00 -4.10 -17.90
CA LEU A 58 8.51 -2.82 -17.40
C LEU A 58 9.76 -2.35 -18.14
N ALA A 59 10.60 -3.27 -18.63
CA ALA A 59 11.79 -2.96 -19.42
C ALA A 59 11.45 -2.63 -20.89
N ASP A 60 10.45 -3.28 -21.46
CA ASP A 60 10.06 -3.18 -22.87
C ASP A 60 8.93 -2.17 -23.13
N ALA A 61 8.29 -1.66 -22.06
CA ALA A 61 7.32 -0.59 -22.19
C ALA A 61 8.00 0.63 -22.84
N PRO A 62 7.50 1.14 -23.99
CA PRO A 62 8.04 2.35 -24.56
C PRO A 62 7.95 3.46 -23.52
N VAL A 63 9.07 4.13 -23.26
CA VAL A 63 9.12 5.35 -22.45
C VAL A 63 8.43 6.45 -23.26
N THR A 64 7.11 6.35 -23.38
CA THR A 64 6.27 7.51 -23.64
C THR A 64 6.38 8.39 -22.40
N ASP A 65 6.59 9.69 -22.59
CA ASP A 65 6.69 10.74 -21.57
C ASP A 65 5.36 10.84 -20.78
N THR A 66 5.03 9.78 -20.03
CA THR A 66 3.72 9.47 -19.42
C THR A 66 3.55 10.15 -18.07
N GLY A 67 4.02 11.40 -17.96
CA GLY A 67 3.77 12.20 -16.76
C GLY A 67 4.38 11.61 -15.50
N ILE A 68 5.61 11.09 -15.55
CA ILE A 68 6.39 10.96 -14.31
C ILE A 68 6.50 12.37 -13.73
N ALA A 69 6.18 12.53 -12.45
CA ALA A 69 6.33 13.81 -11.76
C ALA A 69 7.77 14.31 -11.94
N LYS A 70 7.96 15.26 -12.87
CA LYS A 70 9.29 15.71 -13.33
C LYS A 70 10.06 16.42 -12.21
N ASN A 71 9.32 16.93 -11.21
CA ASN A 71 9.86 17.82 -10.19
C ASN A 71 9.85 17.23 -8.76
N ASN A 72 9.60 15.92 -8.58
CA ASN A 72 9.42 15.31 -7.24
C ASN A 72 8.45 16.09 -6.33
N ALA A 73 7.49 16.79 -6.95
CA ALA A 73 6.54 17.64 -6.27
C ALA A 73 5.21 16.92 -6.12
N TYR A 74 4.62 17.03 -4.93
CA TYR A 74 3.38 16.39 -4.58
C TYR A 74 2.40 17.40 -3.99
N LEU A 75 1.12 17.25 -4.33
CA LEU A 75 0.03 18.05 -3.79
C LEU A 75 -0.92 17.14 -3.02
N LEU A 76 -1.28 17.54 -1.81
CA LEU A 76 -2.21 16.81 -0.95
C LEU A 76 -3.25 17.79 -0.38
N SER A 77 -4.53 17.48 -0.59
CA SER A 77 -5.65 18.28 -0.06
C SER A 77 -5.91 17.91 1.40
N SER A 78 -6.20 18.88 2.25
CA SER A 78 -6.54 18.64 3.66
C SER A 78 -7.79 17.80 3.82
N VAL A 79 -8.78 17.94 2.93
CA VAL A 79 -9.97 17.08 2.88
C VAL A 79 -9.56 15.62 2.67
N PHE A 80 -8.64 15.36 1.73
CA PHE A 80 -8.18 14.01 1.46
C PHE A 80 -7.34 13.44 2.60
N VAL A 81 -6.55 14.28 3.30
CA VAL A 81 -5.85 13.87 4.54
C VAL A 81 -6.85 13.42 5.61
N LEU A 82 -7.95 14.14 5.79
CA LEU A 82 -9.00 13.80 6.76
C LEU A 82 -9.71 12.49 6.38
N GLU A 83 -10.02 12.29 5.11
CA GLU A 83 -10.60 11.02 4.61
C GLU A 83 -9.66 9.84 4.86
N LEU A 84 -8.36 10.02 4.58
CA LEU A 84 -7.34 9.02 4.86
C LEU A 84 -7.24 8.71 6.35
N PHE A 85 -7.19 9.75 7.19
CA PHE A 85 -7.17 9.59 8.64
C PHE A 85 -8.39 8.81 9.12
N GLN A 86 -9.59 9.21 8.71
CA GLN A 86 -10.82 8.52 9.07
C GLN A 86 -10.79 7.06 8.65
N TYR A 87 -10.40 6.75 7.42
CA TYR A 87 -10.36 5.35 6.99
C TYR A 87 -9.30 4.53 7.75
N LEU A 88 -8.09 5.07 7.90
CA LEU A 88 -6.96 4.33 8.45
C LEU A 88 -7.07 4.12 9.97
N THR A 89 -7.66 5.04 10.73
CA THR A 89 -7.65 4.99 12.21
C THR A 89 -8.94 4.49 12.85
N THR A 90 -10.01 4.28 12.07
CA THR A 90 -11.32 3.84 12.59
C THR A 90 -11.57 2.33 12.44
N ASP A 91 -10.51 1.51 12.47
CA ASP A 91 -10.70 0.07 12.50
C ASP A 91 -11.34 -0.39 13.82
N PRO A 92 -12.52 -1.04 13.81
CA PRO A 92 -13.22 -1.42 15.03
C PRO A 92 -12.46 -2.48 15.84
N HIS A 93 -11.52 -3.19 15.22
CA HIS A 93 -10.67 -4.17 15.89
C HIS A 93 -9.29 -3.58 16.25
N GLY A 94 -9.07 -2.29 15.97
CA GLY A 94 -7.80 -1.61 16.21
C GLY A 94 -6.66 -2.12 15.33
N HIS A 95 -6.97 -2.77 14.21
CA HIS A 95 -5.96 -3.27 13.29
C HIS A 95 -5.36 -2.16 12.43
N GLU A 96 -4.08 -2.25 12.11
CA GLU A 96 -3.46 -1.39 11.11
C GLU A 96 -4.09 -1.62 9.74
N ARG A 97 -4.43 -0.55 9.03
CA ARG A 97 -4.92 -0.58 7.65
C ARG A 97 -3.87 0.01 6.73
N MET A 98 -3.92 -0.38 5.45
CA MET A 98 -3.09 0.22 4.42
C MET A 98 -3.89 0.53 3.16
N VAL A 99 -3.44 1.53 2.42
CA VAL A 99 -4.04 1.97 1.17
C VAL A 99 -2.97 2.35 0.15
N TYR A 100 -3.33 2.20 -1.12
CA TYR A 100 -2.57 2.77 -2.23
C TYR A 100 -3.20 4.08 -2.68
N ILE A 101 -2.35 5.06 -2.97
CA ILE A 101 -2.75 6.41 -3.36
C ILE A 101 -2.28 6.67 -4.77
N THR A 102 -3.20 7.19 -5.57
CA THR A 102 -2.98 7.56 -6.98
C THR A 102 -3.60 8.93 -7.24
N GLY A 103 -3.44 9.42 -8.46
CA GLY A 103 -4.09 10.63 -8.93
C GLY A 103 -3.43 11.17 -10.20
N PRO A 104 -3.90 12.32 -10.70
CA PRO A 104 -3.37 12.93 -11.90
C PRO A 104 -2.01 13.61 -11.65
N VAL A 105 -1.34 13.96 -12.73
CA VAL A 105 -0.18 14.86 -12.71
C VAL A 105 -0.60 16.18 -13.33
N ALA A 106 -0.35 17.28 -12.62
CA ALA A 106 -0.62 18.62 -13.11
C ALA A 106 0.33 19.01 -14.26
N PRO A 107 0.01 20.03 -15.07
CA PRO A 107 0.84 20.43 -16.21
C PRO A 107 2.28 20.81 -15.86
N ASP A 108 2.53 21.25 -14.63
CA ASP A 108 3.85 21.58 -14.08
C ASP A 108 4.64 20.35 -13.59
N GLY A 109 4.07 19.15 -13.71
CA GLY A 109 4.67 17.91 -13.25
C GLY A 109 4.41 17.57 -11.78
N THR A 110 3.53 18.31 -11.08
CA THR A 110 3.16 18.01 -9.68
C THR A 110 2.20 16.81 -9.63
N ALA A 111 2.55 15.78 -8.87
CA ALA A 111 1.66 14.63 -8.62
C ALA A 111 0.60 15.00 -7.59
N VAL A 112 -0.68 14.91 -7.97
CA VAL A 112 -1.79 15.18 -7.06
C VAL A 112 -2.24 13.88 -6.41
N LEU A 113 -2.09 13.78 -5.08
CA LEU A 113 -2.57 12.65 -4.30
C LEU A 113 -4.05 12.87 -4.00
N SER A 114 -4.93 12.17 -4.72
CA SER A 114 -6.39 12.43 -4.65
C SER A 114 -7.27 11.20 -4.58
N THR A 115 -6.73 10.01 -4.87
CA THR A 115 -7.54 8.79 -4.99
C THR A 115 -6.98 7.68 -4.12
N MET A 116 -7.77 7.29 -3.12
CA MET A 116 -7.46 6.20 -2.19
C MET A 116 -8.02 4.87 -2.73
N HIS A 117 -7.16 3.86 -2.78
CA HIS A 117 -7.51 2.49 -3.15
C HIS A 117 -7.29 1.57 -1.95
N LYS A 118 -8.37 0.92 -1.51
CA LYS A 118 -8.34 -0.09 -0.46
C LYS A 118 -7.85 -1.39 -1.09
N ILE A 119 -6.76 -1.94 -0.57
CA ILE A 119 -6.16 -3.16 -1.09
C ILE A 119 -6.47 -4.30 -0.13
N GLU A 120 -6.75 -5.48 -0.67
CA GLU A 120 -6.94 -6.68 0.13
C GLU A 120 -5.69 -6.97 0.95
N THR A 121 -5.85 -7.31 2.23
CA THR A 121 -4.75 -7.63 3.14
C THR A 121 -4.62 -9.14 3.32
N ALA A 122 -3.41 -9.67 3.18
CA ALA A 122 -3.11 -11.06 3.51
C ALA A 122 -3.00 -11.29 5.02
N LYS A 123 -2.46 -10.31 5.75
CA LYS A 123 -2.33 -10.33 7.21
C LYS A 123 -2.58 -8.94 7.78
N GLN A 124 -3.25 -8.90 8.92
CA GLN A 124 -3.60 -7.66 9.60
C GLN A 124 -3.65 -7.91 11.11
N SER A 125 -3.06 -7.00 11.88
CA SER A 125 -3.12 -6.95 13.35
C SER A 125 -2.92 -5.51 13.82
N ALA A 126 -2.96 -5.27 15.12
CA ALA A 126 -2.78 -3.94 15.69
C ALA A 126 -1.41 -3.30 15.43
N GLY A 127 -0.38 -4.07 15.03
CA GLY A 127 0.96 -3.54 14.76
C GLY A 127 1.59 -4.10 13.48
N TYR A 128 0.76 -4.63 12.59
CA TYR A 128 1.23 -5.19 11.33
C TYR A 128 0.11 -5.22 10.30
N VAL A 129 0.38 -4.68 9.12
CA VAL A 129 -0.45 -4.88 7.93
C VAL A 129 0.40 -5.32 6.75
N GLN A 130 -0.13 -6.28 6.00
CA GLN A 130 0.49 -6.76 4.77
C GLN A 130 -0.59 -6.91 3.71
N ALA A 131 -0.44 -6.18 2.60
CA ALA A 131 -1.28 -6.36 1.43
C ALA A 131 -1.14 -7.79 0.88
N ASP A 132 -2.23 -8.34 0.35
CA ASP A 132 -2.18 -9.58 -0.41
C ASP A 132 -1.27 -9.36 -1.62
N PRO A 133 -0.19 -10.16 -1.77
CA PRO A 133 0.78 -9.95 -2.85
C PRO A 133 0.15 -10.08 -4.24
N SER A 134 -0.83 -10.96 -4.41
CA SER A 134 -1.48 -11.18 -5.71
C SER A 134 -2.42 -10.03 -6.04
N ALA A 135 -3.21 -9.57 -5.06
CA ALA A 135 -4.09 -8.41 -5.24
C ALA A 135 -3.28 -7.13 -5.50
N SER A 136 -2.17 -6.94 -4.79
CA SER A 136 -1.26 -5.81 -5.01
C SER A 136 -0.64 -5.84 -6.39
N ALA A 137 -0.10 -6.99 -6.83
CA ALA A 137 0.50 -7.12 -8.15
C ALA A 137 -0.51 -6.84 -9.26
N ALA A 138 -1.71 -7.44 -9.17
CA ALA A 138 -2.78 -7.21 -10.13
C ALA A 138 -3.23 -5.75 -10.18
N PHE A 139 -3.32 -5.09 -9.02
CA PHE A 139 -3.63 -3.66 -8.95
C PHE A 139 -2.57 -2.81 -9.64
N LEU A 140 -1.28 -3.05 -9.35
CA LEU A 140 -0.19 -2.26 -9.92
C LEU A 140 -0.04 -2.48 -11.43
N GLU A 141 -0.21 -3.72 -11.89
CA GLU A 141 -0.22 -4.06 -13.32
C GLU A 141 -1.37 -3.34 -14.05
N ASP A 142 -2.59 -3.39 -13.52
CA ASP A 142 -3.74 -2.69 -14.10
C ASP A 142 -3.56 -1.17 -14.10
N LEU A 143 -3.04 -0.62 -13.00
CA LEU A 143 -2.78 0.81 -12.86
C LEU A 143 -1.80 1.31 -13.92
N THR A 144 -0.71 0.58 -14.13
CA THR A 144 0.37 0.98 -15.04
C THR A 144 0.05 0.66 -16.50
N THR A 145 -0.41 -0.55 -16.79
CA THR A 145 -0.57 -1.05 -18.17
C THR A 145 -1.87 -0.57 -18.80
N ASN A 146 -2.99 -0.70 -18.07
CA ASN A 146 -4.31 -0.43 -18.64
C ASN A 146 -4.74 1.02 -18.43
N LYS A 147 -4.42 1.58 -17.25
CA LYS A 147 -4.86 2.92 -16.85
C LYS A 147 -3.82 4.01 -17.09
N GLN A 148 -2.56 3.64 -17.36
CA GLN A 148 -1.46 4.59 -17.54
C GLN A 148 -1.33 5.60 -16.39
N HIS A 149 -1.58 5.12 -15.16
CA HIS A 149 -1.42 5.87 -13.92
C HIS A 149 -0.23 5.33 -13.13
N GLN A 150 0.21 6.11 -12.14
CA GLN A 150 1.31 5.75 -11.23
C GLN A 150 0.82 5.62 -9.80
N LEU A 151 1.52 4.79 -9.03
CA LEU A 151 1.34 4.70 -7.59
C LEU A 151 2.11 5.86 -6.94
N TRP A 152 1.41 6.85 -6.40
CA TRP A 152 2.08 8.01 -5.79
C TRP A 152 2.45 7.78 -4.34
N ALA A 153 1.64 7.03 -3.59
CA ALA A 153 1.97 6.72 -2.22
C ALA A 153 1.34 5.42 -1.73
N MET A 154 1.91 4.88 -0.67
CA MET A 154 1.31 3.84 0.16
C MET A 154 1.24 4.36 1.59
N PHE A 155 0.02 4.48 2.11
CA PHE A 155 -0.21 4.98 3.46
C PHE A 155 -0.80 3.89 4.36
N HIS A 156 -0.39 3.89 5.62
CA HIS A 156 -0.97 3.06 6.68
C HIS A 156 -1.06 3.83 7.99
N ASN A 157 -1.65 3.22 9.02
CA ASN A 157 -1.58 3.75 10.38
C ASN A 157 -0.71 2.87 11.28
N HIS A 158 -0.19 3.51 12.32
CA HIS A 158 0.30 2.83 13.53
C HIS A 158 -0.72 3.02 14.66
N PRO A 159 -0.81 2.08 15.62
CA PRO A 159 -1.75 2.16 16.74
C PRO A 159 -1.29 3.14 17.85
N MET A 160 -0.18 3.84 17.62
CA MET A 160 0.44 4.74 18.61
C MET A 160 -0.11 6.16 18.46
N THR A 161 0.07 6.97 19.50
CA THR A 161 -0.21 8.41 19.49
C THR A 161 1.08 9.22 19.48
N GLY A 162 0.94 10.51 19.17
CA GLY A 162 2.01 11.47 19.13
C GLY A 162 2.87 11.37 17.88
N ARG A 163 3.64 12.42 17.66
CA ARG A 163 4.53 12.55 16.51
C ARG A 163 5.49 11.38 16.33
N GLN A 164 6.01 10.82 17.42
CA GLN A 164 6.97 9.70 17.36
C GLN A 164 6.31 8.37 16.94
N GLY A 165 5.00 8.24 17.16
CA GLY A 165 4.21 7.09 16.72
C GLY A 165 4.03 7.00 15.20
N THR A 166 4.56 7.95 14.44
CA THR A 166 4.54 7.93 12.96
C THR A 166 5.88 7.53 12.34
N ARG A 167 6.87 7.13 13.14
CA ARG A 167 8.19 6.78 12.63
C ARG A 167 8.13 5.45 11.85
N PRO A 168 8.71 5.39 10.64
CA PRO A 168 8.76 4.14 9.89
C PRO A 168 9.59 3.10 10.65
N SER A 169 9.03 1.89 10.75
CA SER A 169 9.74 0.71 11.23
C SER A 169 10.74 0.21 10.18
N ALA A 170 11.60 -0.74 10.57
CA ALA A 170 12.49 -1.43 9.63
C ALA A 170 11.71 -2.14 8.50
N THR A 171 10.51 -2.65 8.79
CA THR A 171 9.65 -3.30 7.80
C THR A 171 9.10 -2.29 6.79
N ASP A 172 8.70 -1.10 7.26
CA ASP A 172 8.18 -0.03 6.41
C ASP A 172 9.27 0.46 5.44
N LEU A 173 10.48 0.70 5.95
CA LEU A 173 11.64 1.09 5.15
C LEU A 173 12.03 0.01 4.13
N ALA A 174 12.08 -1.26 4.56
CA ALA A 174 12.40 -2.37 3.67
C ALA A 174 11.34 -2.56 2.57
N HIS A 175 10.06 -2.31 2.86
CA HIS A 175 9.02 -2.32 1.84
C HIS A 175 9.22 -1.18 0.84
N GLN A 176 9.43 0.04 1.32
CA GLN A 176 9.70 1.20 0.49
C GLN A 176 10.89 0.96 -0.44
N ASP A 177 11.99 0.41 0.07
CA ASP A 177 13.18 0.07 -0.73
C ASP A 177 12.90 -0.99 -1.81
N ARG A 178 11.97 -1.92 -1.57
CA ARG A 178 11.55 -2.88 -2.62
C ARG A 178 10.81 -2.17 -3.74
N LEU A 179 9.93 -1.21 -3.43
CA LEU A 179 9.26 -0.40 -4.46
C LEU A 179 10.28 0.38 -5.30
N VAL A 180 11.27 0.98 -4.65
CA VAL A 180 12.38 1.67 -5.34
C VAL A 180 13.10 0.73 -6.30
N LYS A 181 13.43 -0.50 -5.87
CA LYS A 181 14.15 -1.49 -6.69
C LYS A 181 13.38 -1.96 -7.91
N ILE A 182 12.05 -1.89 -7.89
CA ILE A 182 11.20 -2.23 -9.04
C ILE A 182 10.84 -1.02 -9.90
N GLY A 183 11.55 0.10 -9.75
CA GLY A 183 11.37 1.31 -10.56
C GLY A 183 10.36 2.31 -10.01
N MET A 184 9.77 2.06 -8.83
CA MET A 184 8.79 2.94 -8.19
C MET A 184 9.45 3.90 -7.20
N ALA A 185 10.59 4.50 -7.58
CA ALA A 185 11.34 5.45 -6.73
C ALA A 185 10.56 6.74 -6.40
N HIS A 186 9.43 6.97 -7.10
CA HIS A 186 8.52 8.09 -6.89
C HIS A 186 7.41 7.82 -5.87
N THR A 187 7.21 6.58 -5.44
CA THR A 187 6.18 6.30 -4.43
C THR A 187 6.62 6.87 -3.09
N LEU A 188 5.71 7.49 -2.34
CA LEU A 188 5.92 7.93 -0.97
C LEU A 188 5.36 6.91 0.03
N GLY A 189 6.04 6.74 1.16
CA GLY A 189 5.45 6.10 2.33
C GLY A 189 4.72 7.12 3.19
N GLY A 190 3.67 6.72 3.90
CA GLY A 190 2.99 7.60 4.85
C GLY A 190 2.39 6.86 6.02
N ILE A 191 2.55 7.41 7.22
CA ILE A 191 2.14 6.77 8.47
C ILE A 191 1.30 7.74 9.28
N PHE A 192 0.07 7.33 9.58
CA PHE A 192 -0.86 8.05 10.44
C PHE A 192 -0.79 7.50 11.87
N SER A 193 -0.78 8.38 12.87
CA SER A 193 -1.04 8.02 14.26
C SER A 193 -2.53 8.13 14.58
N LEU A 194 -2.98 7.51 15.69
CA LEU A 194 -4.39 7.56 16.09
C LEU A 194 -4.86 8.95 16.52
N ASP A 195 -3.95 9.82 16.93
CA ASP A 195 -4.24 11.18 17.38
C ASP A 195 -3.98 12.25 16.31
N GLY A 196 -3.80 11.85 15.04
CA GLY A 196 -3.78 12.73 13.86
C GLY A 196 -2.44 13.38 13.52
N TRP A 197 -1.33 12.74 13.92
CA TRP A 197 -0.03 13.01 13.31
C TRP A 197 0.12 12.19 12.03
N VAL A 198 0.76 12.77 11.03
CA VAL A 198 1.08 12.09 9.78
C VAL A 198 2.55 12.31 9.45
N ARG A 199 3.27 11.26 9.09
CA ARG A 199 4.62 11.36 8.54
C ARG A 199 4.63 10.79 7.14
N ILE A 200 5.10 11.59 6.18
CA ILE A 200 5.26 11.19 4.79
C ILE A 200 6.77 11.13 4.51
N PHE A 201 7.25 10.07 3.87
CA PHE A 201 8.68 9.84 3.70
C PHE A 201 9.02 9.16 2.37
N SER A 202 10.29 9.25 1.98
CA SER A 202 10.88 8.49 0.87
C SER A 202 12.26 7.99 1.25
N THR A 203 12.61 6.77 0.83
CA THR A 203 13.97 6.24 1.00
C THR A 203 14.88 6.55 -0.19
N ALA A 204 14.31 6.87 -1.36
CA ALA A 204 15.06 7.07 -2.59
C ALA A 204 15.53 8.50 -2.80
N ARG A 205 14.63 9.47 -2.62
CA ARG A 205 14.83 10.83 -3.12
C ARG A 205 14.17 11.88 -2.25
N ASP A 206 14.69 13.09 -2.37
CA ASP A 206 14.10 14.27 -1.79
C ASP A 206 12.82 14.63 -2.55
N PHE A 207 11.86 15.23 -1.85
CA PHE A 207 10.58 15.62 -2.43
C PHE A 207 10.01 16.88 -1.79
N ASP A 208 9.18 17.57 -2.56
CA ASP A 208 8.42 18.72 -2.12
C ASP A 208 6.95 18.33 -1.92
N LEU A 209 6.35 18.80 -0.83
CA LEU A 209 4.95 18.53 -0.52
C LEU A 209 4.21 19.84 -0.28
N SER A 210 3.24 20.11 -1.14
CA SER A 210 2.29 21.21 -0.96
C SER A 210 1.02 20.68 -0.30
N LEU A 211 0.57 21.38 0.74
CA LEU A 211 -0.71 21.13 1.39
C LEU A 211 -1.71 22.20 0.97
N TYR A 212 -2.87 21.76 0.49
CA TYR A 212 -3.96 22.67 0.10
C TYR A 212 -5.13 22.55 1.07
N GLY A 213 -5.63 23.69 1.55
CA GLY A 213 -6.77 23.76 2.46
C GLY A 213 -6.39 24.09 3.90
N ALA A 214 -7.37 24.03 4.79
CA ALA A 214 -7.24 24.31 6.22
C ALA A 214 -7.31 23.03 7.07
N SER A 215 -7.15 23.16 8.38
CA SER A 215 -7.25 22.08 9.39
C SER A 215 -6.12 21.03 9.34
N VAL A 216 -5.07 21.27 8.55
CA VAL A 216 -3.88 20.44 8.46
C VAL A 216 -2.67 21.36 8.36
N GLU A 217 -1.65 21.14 9.19
CA GLU A 217 -0.46 21.98 9.29
C GLU A 217 0.83 21.18 9.03
N LEU A 218 1.73 21.74 8.22
CA LEU A 218 3.08 21.20 8.04
C LEU A 218 3.94 21.62 9.25
N ILE A 219 4.32 20.64 10.08
CA ILE A 219 5.09 20.86 11.31
C ILE A 219 6.59 20.74 11.06
N GLU A 220 7.00 19.80 10.20
CA GLU A 220 8.39 19.65 9.81
C GLU A 220 8.54 19.37 8.33
N ASP A 221 9.53 20.03 7.75
CA ASP A 221 9.91 19.91 6.36
C ASP A 221 11.40 19.52 6.27
N ARG A 222 11.65 18.23 6.04
CA ARG A 222 12.99 17.71 5.77
C ARG A 222 13.04 17.16 4.34
N PRO A 223 14.21 17.08 3.69
CA PRO A 223 14.30 16.75 2.28
C PRO A 223 13.54 15.45 1.89
N ARG A 224 13.61 14.42 2.74
CA ARG A 224 12.98 13.11 2.49
C ARG A 224 11.85 12.76 3.45
N GLU A 225 11.40 13.71 4.25
CA GLU A 225 10.43 13.46 5.31
C GLU A 225 9.65 14.72 5.64
N LYS A 226 8.33 14.64 5.62
CA LYS A 226 7.43 15.70 6.05
C LYS A 226 6.61 15.20 7.23
N THR A 227 6.46 16.02 8.26
CA THR A 227 5.55 15.74 9.37
C THR A 227 4.42 16.74 9.37
N ILE A 228 3.20 16.24 9.44
CA ILE A 228 1.96 17.01 9.36
C ILE A 228 1.13 16.75 10.62
N ARG A 229 0.37 17.76 11.05
CA ARG A 229 -0.62 17.66 12.12
C ARG A 229 -2.01 18.00 11.60
N ILE A 230 -2.97 17.11 11.86
CA ILE A 230 -4.41 17.39 11.68
C ILE A 230 -4.91 18.17 12.91
N ASP A 231 -5.74 19.22 12.73
CA ASP A 231 -6.35 19.95 13.85
C ASP A 231 -7.20 19.00 14.72
N GLN A 232 -7.05 19.09 16.04
CA GLN A 232 -7.81 18.27 16.99
C GLN A 232 -9.32 18.41 16.83
N LYS A 233 -9.81 19.59 16.44
CA LYS A 233 -11.25 19.82 16.23
C LYS A 233 -11.82 18.87 15.19
N GLU A 234 -11.09 18.61 14.12
CA GLU A 234 -11.53 17.68 13.06
C GLU A 234 -11.50 16.23 13.55
N ILE A 235 -10.52 15.87 14.39
CA ILE A 235 -10.38 14.51 14.92
C ILE A 235 -11.55 14.16 15.83
N SER A 236 -12.00 15.10 16.66
CA SER A 236 -13.14 14.91 17.55
C SER A 236 -14.46 14.66 16.80
N HIS A 237 -14.58 15.10 15.55
CA HIS A 237 -15.75 14.83 14.70
C HIS A 237 -15.68 13.48 13.97
N VAL A 238 -14.48 12.90 13.86
CA VAL A 238 -14.22 11.63 13.16
C VAL A 238 -14.22 10.43 14.11
N ALA A 239 -14.02 10.63 15.41
CA ALA A 239 -14.07 9.57 16.41
C ALA A 239 -15.41 8.81 16.32
N PRO A 240 -15.39 7.47 16.24
CA PRO A 240 -16.62 6.71 16.15
C PRO A 240 -17.49 6.94 17.39
N GLN A 241 -18.80 7.04 17.18
CA GLN A 241 -19.85 6.87 18.19
C GLN A 241 -19.86 5.44 18.80
N SER A 242 -18.70 4.79 18.92
CA SER A 242 -18.54 3.44 19.46
C SER A 242 -18.52 3.42 21.00
N ALA A 243 -19.21 4.36 21.64
CA ALA A 243 -19.54 4.31 23.06
C ALA A 243 -20.99 3.81 23.33
N VAL A 244 -21.72 3.37 22.31
CA VAL A 244 -23.14 2.94 22.46
C VAL A 244 -23.32 1.41 22.42
N LEU A 245 -22.31 0.60 22.10
CA LEU A 245 -22.44 -0.87 22.00
C LEU A 245 -21.73 -1.65 23.13
N ALA A 246 -21.64 -1.07 24.33
CA ALA A 246 -21.24 -1.78 25.54
C ALA A 246 -22.33 -1.74 26.63
N ALA A 247 -23.58 -1.43 26.26
CA ALA A 247 -24.71 -1.37 27.16
C ALA A 247 -26.00 -1.89 26.50
N GLU A 248 -25.95 -3.09 25.93
CA GLU A 248 -27.14 -3.95 25.73
C GLU A 248 -26.78 -5.42 26.00
#